data_AF-A0A4U7EXL6-F1
#
_entry.id   AF-A0A4U7EXL6-F1
#
_cell.length_a   1.000
_cell.length_b   1.000
_cell.length_c   1.000
_cell.angle_alpha   90.00
_cell.angle_beta   90.00
_cell.angle_gamma   90.00
#
_symmetry.space_group_name_H-M   'P 1'
#
loop_
_entity.id
_entity.type
_entity.pdbx_description
1 polymer ?
#
loop_
_entity_poly.entity_id
_entity_poly.type
_entity_poly.pdbx_seq_one_letter_code
_entity_poly.pdbx_strand_id
1 'polypeptide(L)'
;GDATFETPIVSSGPLEVTSIQQGQRVVTEPHDGHPEYQVAQPVIFEAYRNEESMINALGAGEAHVGVEISPPNATRVNEEIDNANAEFTGTHTSYNLQYICHTAPCKFTEFRKAVGASVNRDLLVNTAFDNRVEPDMFPTYISENHPRFPPEDMLYE
;
A
#
# COMPACT_ATOMS: atom_id res chain seq x y z
N GLY A 1 -7.91 3.09 -25.52
CA GLY A 1 -7.58 2.18 -26.63
C GLY A 1 -7.21 0.88 -25.98
N ASP A 2 -8.02 -0.15 -26.19
CA ASP A 2 -7.87 -1.42 -25.47
C ASP A 2 -6.56 -2.09 -25.90
N ALA A 3 -5.69 -2.37 -24.93
CA ALA A 3 -4.47 -3.10 -25.18
C ALA A 3 -4.82 -4.58 -25.29
N THR A 4 -4.74 -5.14 -26.49
CA THR A 4 -4.80 -6.59 -26.69
C THR A 4 -3.38 -7.13 -26.55
N PHE A 5 -3.15 -8.02 -25.58
CA PHE A 5 -1.86 -8.68 -25.47
C PHE A 5 -1.68 -9.68 -26.60
N GLU A 6 -0.52 -9.66 -27.26
CA GLU A 6 -0.17 -10.68 -28.27
C GLU A 6 -0.10 -12.09 -27.66
N THR A 7 0.17 -12.18 -26.36
CA THR A 7 0.10 -13.42 -25.58
C THR A 7 -0.93 -13.25 -24.46
N PRO A 8 -1.96 -14.10 -24.36
CA PRO A 8 -2.92 -14.03 -23.27
C PRO A 8 -2.20 -14.14 -21.92
N ILE A 9 -2.62 -13.35 -20.93
CA ILE A 9 -2.12 -13.48 -19.56
C ILE A 9 -2.72 -14.77 -19.00
N VAL A 10 -1.95 -15.85 -19.04
CA VAL A 10 -2.32 -17.13 -18.44
C VAL A 10 -1.75 -17.17 -17.02
N SER A 11 -2.63 -17.35 -16.04
CA SER A 11 -2.26 -17.42 -14.63
C SER A 11 -2.85 -18.67 -13.99
N SER A 12 -2.24 -19.14 -12.91
CA SER A 12 -2.77 -20.22 -12.07
C SER A 12 -3.64 -19.70 -10.93
N GLY A 13 -4.00 -18.42 -10.94
CA GLY A 13 -4.87 -17.83 -9.93
C GLY A 13 -6.33 -18.24 -10.12
N PRO A 14 -7.19 -17.99 -9.13
CA PRO A 14 -8.60 -18.37 -9.20
C PRO A 14 -9.44 -17.44 -10.12
N LEU A 15 -8.79 -16.45 -10.73
CA LEU A 15 -9.36 -15.49 -11.66
C LEU A 15 -8.52 -15.46 -12.93
N GLU A 16 -9.18 -15.46 -14.09
CA GLU A 16 -8.59 -15.29 -15.40
C GLU A 16 -8.73 -13.84 -15.86
N VAL A 17 -7.67 -13.25 -16.41
CA VAL A 17 -7.71 -11.89 -16.97
C VAL A 17 -8.32 -11.94 -18.36
N THR A 18 -9.45 -11.26 -18.55
CA THR A 18 -10.16 -11.21 -19.84
C THR A 18 -9.92 -9.93 -20.61
N SER A 19 -9.60 -8.83 -19.93
CA SER A 19 -9.29 -7.54 -20.57
C SER A 19 -8.40 -6.66 -19.70
N ILE A 20 -7.49 -5.91 -20.33
CA ILE A 20 -6.75 -4.83 -19.69
C ILE A 20 -6.87 -3.57 -20.54
N GLN A 21 -7.37 -2.51 -19.90
CA GLN A 21 -7.41 -1.17 -20.44
C GLN A 21 -6.37 -0.36 -19.67
N GLN A 22 -5.23 -0.09 -20.31
CA GLN A 22 -4.07 0.50 -19.63
C GLN A 22 -4.44 1.83 -18.96
N GLY A 23 -4.13 1.93 -17.67
CA GLY A 23 -4.43 3.10 -16.84
C GLY A 23 -5.92 3.30 -16.51
N GLN A 24 -6.77 2.32 -16.83
CA GLN A 24 -8.21 2.37 -16.58
C GLN A 24 -8.66 1.18 -15.75
N ARG A 25 -8.60 -0.05 -16.29
CA ARG A 25 -9.11 -1.21 -15.57
C ARG A 25 -8.56 -2.54 -16.04
N VAL A 26 -8.63 -3.52 -15.16
CA VAL A 26 -8.41 -4.94 -15.45
C VAL A 26 -9.71 -5.69 -15.14
N VAL A 27 -10.23 -6.42 -16.12
CA VAL A 27 -11.44 -7.24 -15.97
C VAL A 27 -11.01 -8.69 -15.84
N THR A 28 -11.58 -9.37 -14.84
CA THR A 28 -11.32 -10.79 -14.59
C THR A 28 -12.60 -11.59 -14.42
N GLU A 29 -12.55 -12.85 -14.78
CA GLU A 29 -13.63 -13.83 -14.64
C GLU A 29 -13.16 -15.01 -13.77
N PRO A 30 -14.05 -15.74 -13.09
CA PRO A 30 -13.69 -16.98 -12.41
C PRO A 30 -12.96 -17.98 -13.32
N HIS A 31 -11.82 -18.49 -12.87
CA HIS A 31 -11.08 -19.53 -13.59
C HIS A 31 -11.80 -20.87 -13.51
N ASP A 32 -12.07 -21.51 -14.65
CA ASP A 32 -12.72 -22.82 -14.68
C ASP A 32 -11.75 -23.91 -14.19
N GLY A 33 -12.18 -24.72 -13.23
CA GLY A 33 -11.38 -25.85 -12.73
C GLY A 33 -10.15 -25.47 -11.88
N HIS A 34 -10.09 -24.27 -11.29
CA HIS A 34 -9.03 -23.95 -10.34
C HIS A 34 -9.01 -24.99 -9.19
N PRO A 35 -7.84 -25.58 -8.84
CA PRO A 35 -7.77 -26.81 -8.04
C PRO A 35 -8.18 -26.68 -6.57
N GLU A 36 -8.19 -25.45 -6.03
CA GLU A 36 -8.44 -25.20 -4.61
C GLU A 36 -9.62 -24.24 -4.37
N TYR A 37 -9.59 -23.07 -4.99
CA TYR A 37 -10.61 -22.04 -4.85
C TYR A 37 -11.65 -22.05 -5.98
N GLN A 38 -12.91 -21.81 -5.63
CA GLN A 38 -14.00 -21.54 -6.56
C GLN A 38 -14.49 -20.11 -6.35
N VAL A 39 -14.43 -19.27 -7.38
CA VAL A 39 -14.88 -17.87 -7.31
C VAL A 39 -16.27 -17.77 -7.92
N ALA A 40 -17.18 -17.09 -7.22
CA ALA A 40 -18.57 -17.01 -7.64
C ALA A 40 -18.85 -15.89 -8.66
N GLN A 41 -17.99 -14.89 -8.75
CA GLN A 41 -18.26 -13.67 -9.51
C GLN A 41 -16.99 -13.05 -10.12
N PRO A 42 -17.15 -12.25 -11.19
CA PRO A 42 -16.06 -11.45 -11.76
C PRO A 42 -15.49 -10.47 -10.74
N VAL A 43 -14.21 -10.10 -10.92
CA VAL A 43 -13.58 -8.99 -10.18
C VAL A 43 -13.06 -7.97 -11.18
N ILE A 44 -13.39 -6.70 -10.97
CA ILE A 44 -12.92 -5.58 -11.78
C ILE A 44 -11.97 -4.75 -10.90
N PHE A 45 -10.74 -4.60 -11.36
CA PHE A 45 -9.77 -3.71 -10.76
C PHE A 45 -9.82 -2.39 -11.52
N GLU A 46 -10.42 -1.36 -10.92
CA GLU A 46 -10.52 -0.03 -11.50
C GLU A 46 -9.37 0.86 -10.99
N ALA A 47 -8.75 1.59 -11.89
CA ALA A 47 -7.70 2.54 -11.58
C ALA A 47 -8.31 3.92 -11.33
N TYR A 48 -8.18 4.39 -10.10
CA TYR A 48 -8.55 5.76 -9.74
C TYR A 48 -7.33 6.67 -9.79
N ARG A 49 -7.54 7.90 -10.25
CA ARG A 49 -6.46 8.90 -10.34
C ARG A 49 -5.93 9.32 -8.97
N ASN A 50 -6.78 9.31 -7.96
CA ASN A 50 -6.47 9.70 -6.59
C ASN A 50 -7.47 9.07 -5.62
N GLU A 51 -7.10 9.11 -4.34
CA GLU A 51 -7.88 8.56 -3.23
C GLU A 51 -9.30 9.17 -3.16
N GLU A 52 -9.44 10.48 -3.36
CA GLU A 52 -10.75 11.16 -3.31
C GLU A 52 -11.73 10.61 -4.35
N SER A 53 -11.27 10.34 -5.58
CA SER A 53 -12.10 9.76 -6.63
C SER A 53 -12.55 8.34 -6.27
N MET A 54 -11.68 7.58 -5.59
CA MET A 54 -12.00 6.23 -5.13
C MET A 54 -12.99 6.25 -3.94
N ILE A 55 -12.81 7.15 -2.97
CA ILE A 55 -13.75 7.34 -1.84
C ILE A 55 -15.14 7.75 -2.36
N ASN A 56 -15.20 8.63 -3.36
CA ASN A 56 -16.48 8.99 -3.97
C ASN A 56 -17.13 7.81 -4.68
N ALA A 57 -16.35 6.98 -5.38
CA ALA A 57 -16.85 5.76 -6.02
C ALA A 57 -17.35 4.72 -5.00
N LEU A 58 -16.67 4.57 -3.85
CA LEU A 58 -17.15 3.77 -2.72
C LEU A 58 -18.49 4.29 -2.21
N GLY A 59 -18.58 5.60 -1.95
CA GLY A 59 -19.81 6.25 -1.47
C GLY A 59 -20.99 6.14 -2.44
N ALA A 60 -20.71 6.09 -3.75
CA ALA A 60 -21.72 5.89 -4.78
C ALA A 60 -22.10 4.40 -5.00
N GLY A 61 -21.41 3.45 -4.37
CA GLY A 61 -21.57 2.02 -4.61
C GLY A 61 -21.02 1.55 -5.96
N GLU A 62 -20.18 2.36 -6.62
CA GLU A 62 -19.48 2.01 -7.86
C GLU A 62 -18.24 1.15 -7.59
N ALA A 63 -17.64 1.31 -6.40
CA ALA A 63 -16.59 0.45 -5.87
C ALA A 63 -17.07 -0.27 -4.61
N HIS A 64 -16.60 -1.50 -4.43
CA HIS A 64 -16.89 -2.31 -3.23
C HIS A 64 -15.70 -2.38 -2.27
N VAL A 65 -14.48 -2.15 -2.78
CA VAL A 65 -13.23 -2.21 -2.02
C VAL A 65 -12.33 -1.07 -2.48
N GLY A 66 -11.90 -0.25 -1.52
CA GLY A 66 -10.88 0.78 -1.72
C GLY A 66 -9.56 0.30 -1.15
N VAL A 67 -8.47 0.46 -1.91
CA VAL A 67 -7.12 0.21 -1.43
C VAL A 67 -6.41 1.51 -1.15
N GLU A 68 -5.43 1.49 -0.24
CA GLU A 68 -4.58 2.64 0.09
C GLU A 68 -5.35 3.87 0.60
N ILE A 69 -6.47 3.65 1.33
CA ILE A 69 -7.11 4.72 2.11
C ILE A 69 -6.08 5.24 3.12
N SER A 70 -5.88 6.55 3.15
CA SER A 70 -4.99 7.18 4.11
C SER A 70 -5.65 7.23 5.50
N PRO A 71 -4.88 7.07 6.60
CA PRO A 71 -5.42 7.13 7.94
C PRO A 71 -6.29 8.37 8.25
N PRO A 72 -5.94 9.59 7.77
CA PRO A 72 -6.79 10.76 7.97
C PRO A 72 -8.17 10.65 7.30
N ASN A 73 -8.30 9.93 6.19
CA ASN A 73 -9.56 9.71 5.50
C ASN A 73 -10.36 8.51 6.04
N ALA A 74 -9.80 7.74 6.97
CA ALA A 74 -10.50 6.61 7.58
C ALA A 74 -11.81 7.04 8.27
N THR A 75 -11.79 8.18 8.98
CA THR A 75 -12.97 8.72 9.65
C THR A 75 -14.07 9.02 8.66
N ARG A 76 -13.73 9.63 7.51
CA ARG A 76 -14.68 9.89 6.43
C ARG A 76 -15.30 8.59 5.90
N VAL A 77 -14.50 7.56 5.64
CA VAL A 77 -15.00 6.26 5.18
C VAL A 77 -15.95 5.64 6.23
N ASN A 78 -15.57 5.68 7.50
CA ASN A 78 -16.32 5.02 8.58
C ASN A 78 -17.60 5.76 8.98
N GLU A 79 -17.63 7.09 8.87
CA GLU A 79 -18.74 7.91 9.37
C GLU A 79 -19.66 8.44 8.27
N GLU A 80 -19.16 8.62 7.04
CA GLU A 80 -19.92 9.24 5.94
C GLU A 80 -20.39 8.26 4.86
N ILE A 81 -19.84 7.03 4.81
CA ILE A 81 -20.21 6.03 3.80
C ILE A 81 -20.97 4.87 4.46
N ASP A 82 -22.22 4.69 4.04
CA ASP A 82 -23.06 3.60 4.52
C ASP A 82 -22.46 2.23 4.17
N ASN A 83 -22.36 1.36 5.18
CA ASN A 83 -21.83 -0.01 5.07
C ASN A 83 -20.34 -0.09 4.66
N ALA A 84 -19.54 0.94 4.89
CA ALA A 84 -18.09 0.89 4.71
C ALA A 84 -17.33 0.80 6.05
N ASN A 85 -16.15 0.20 6.01
CA ASN A 85 -15.20 0.20 7.12
C ASN A 85 -13.77 0.30 6.57
N ALA A 86 -12.96 1.17 7.16
CA ALA A 86 -11.54 1.34 6.87
C ALA A 86 -10.72 0.56 7.91
N GLU A 87 -9.95 -0.42 7.43
CA GLU A 87 -9.06 -1.23 8.24
C GLU A 87 -7.60 -1.00 7.86
N PHE A 88 -6.73 -0.98 8.87
CA PHE A 88 -5.31 -0.74 8.72
C PHE A 88 -4.54 -1.90 9.35
N THR A 89 -3.53 -2.38 8.64
CA THR A 89 -2.61 -3.37 9.15
C THR A 89 -1.18 -2.89 8.93
N GLY A 90 -0.31 -3.22 9.88
CA GLY A 90 1.10 -2.93 9.75
C GLY A 90 1.72 -3.72 8.60
N THR A 91 2.52 -3.05 7.78
CA THR A 91 3.26 -3.71 6.70
C THR A 91 4.57 -4.30 7.25
N HIS A 92 5.24 -5.11 6.46
CA HIS A 92 6.54 -5.72 6.81
C HIS A 92 7.75 -4.81 6.58
N THR A 93 7.54 -3.60 6.04
CA THR A 93 8.61 -2.68 5.61
C THR A 93 8.38 -1.30 6.20
N SER A 94 9.46 -0.62 6.59
CA SER A 94 9.43 0.74 7.12
C SER A 94 9.49 1.80 6.01
N TYR A 95 9.07 3.03 6.34
CA TYR A 95 9.36 4.22 5.52
C TYR A 95 10.80 4.66 5.77
N ASN A 96 11.58 4.82 4.71
CA ASN A 96 13.03 5.02 4.80
C ASN A 96 13.49 6.25 4.02
N LEU A 97 14.35 7.05 4.64
CA LEU A 97 15.21 7.99 3.91
C LEU A 97 16.40 7.23 3.35
N GLN A 98 16.37 6.95 2.05
CA GLN A 98 17.46 6.26 1.36
C GLN A 98 18.50 7.27 0.84
N TYR A 99 19.76 7.00 1.14
CA TYR A 99 20.88 7.85 0.73
C TYR A 99 21.73 7.17 -0.35
N ILE A 100 22.26 7.97 -1.27
CA ILE A 100 23.30 7.52 -2.21
C ILE A 100 24.66 7.58 -1.48
N CYS A 101 24.99 6.51 -0.74
CA CYS A 101 26.15 6.46 0.16
C CYS A 101 27.53 6.58 -0.52
N HIS A 102 27.62 6.52 -1.85
CA HIS A 102 28.90 6.64 -2.56
C HIS A 102 29.17 8.07 -3.08
N THR A 103 28.23 9.00 -2.91
CA THR A 103 28.31 10.36 -3.47
C THR A 103 28.27 11.39 -2.34
N ALA A 104 29.11 12.42 -2.43
CA ALA A 104 29.05 13.52 -1.46
C ALA A 104 27.73 14.33 -1.62
N PRO A 105 27.12 14.82 -0.52
CA PRO A 105 27.58 14.72 0.87
C PRO A 105 27.18 13.41 1.57
N CYS A 106 26.29 12.61 0.98
CA CYS A 106 25.75 11.38 1.55
C CYS A 106 26.78 10.29 1.90
N LYS A 107 27.99 10.35 1.32
CA LYS A 107 29.07 9.43 1.69
C LYS A 107 29.57 9.61 3.13
N PHE A 108 29.41 10.80 3.71
CA PHE A 108 29.85 11.09 5.07
C PHE A 108 28.79 10.67 6.09
N THR A 109 29.17 9.87 7.08
CA THR A 109 28.24 9.34 8.09
C THR A 109 27.63 10.43 8.93
N GLU A 110 28.39 11.46 9.26
CA GLU A 110 27.99 12.63 10.03
C GLU A 110 26.88 13.39 9.33
N PHE A 111 26.98 13.53 8.00
CA PHE A 111 25.91 14.14 7.21
C PHE A 111 24.63 13.31 7.27
N ARG A 112 24.71 11.99 7.11
CA ARG A 112 23.53 11.11 7.19
C ARG A 112 22.88 11.16 8.58
N LYS A 113 23.68 11.15 9.65
CA LYS A 113 23.21 11.31 11.03
C LYS A 113 22.53 12.66 11.24
N ALA A 114 23.11 13.75 10.74
CA ALA A 114 22.52 15.09 10.84
C ALA A 114 21.17 15.18 10.10
N VAL A 115 21.05 14.60 8.91
CA VAL A 115 19.77 14.53 8.19
C VAL A 115 18.76 13.71 8.98
N GLY A 116 19.12 12.52 9.47
CA GLY A 116 18.22 11.69 10.27
C GLY A 116 17.73 12.35 11.56
N ALA A 117 18.57 13.16 12.21
CA ALA A 117 18.22 13.95 13.40
C ALA A 117 17.37 15.18 13.10
N SER A 118 17.37 15.67 11.85
CA SER A 118 16.56 16.82 11.44
C SER A 118 15.08 16.48 11.17
N VAL A 119 14.75 15.19 11.10
CA VAL A 119 13.39 14.70 10.84
C VAL A 119 12.57 14.67 12.12
N ASN A 120 11.50 15.46 12.17
CA ASN A 120 10.50 15.37 13.23
C ASN A 120 9.53 14.21 12.93
N ARG A 121 9.81 13.04 13.50
CA ARG A 121 9.03 11.82 13.31
C ARG A 121 7.61 11.93 13.89
N ASP A 122 7.46 12.55 15.06
CA ASP A 122 6.16 12.75 15.70
C ASP A 122 5.24 13.61 14.83
N LEU A 123 5.77 14.68 14.23
CA LEU A 123 5.02 15.50 13.29
C LEU A 123 4.60 14.72 12.04
N LEU A 124 5.49 13.87 11.51
CA LEU A 124 5.17 13.01 10.36
C LEU A 124 4.06 12.02 10.70
N VAL A 125 4.18 11.33 11.83
CA VAL A 125 3.19 10.38 12.32
C VAL A 125 1.83 11.06 12.55
N ASN A 126 1.84 12.23 13.20
CA ASN A 126 0.62 13.02 13.43
C ASN A 126 -0.05 13.43 12.12
N THR A 127 0.74 13.91 11.16
CA THR A 127 0.21 14.47 9.90
C THR A 127 -0.22 13.39 8.91
N ALA A 128 0.59 12.35 8.72
CA ALA A 128 0.38 11.34 7.68
C ALA A 128 -0.43 10.14 8.18
N PHE A 129 -0.35 9.82 9.47
CA PHE A 129 -0.94 8.61 10.05
C PHE A 129 -1.95 8.88 11.16
N ASP A 130 -2.29 10.14 11.46
CA ASP A 130 -3.26 10.50 12.50
C ASP A 130 -2.91 9.89 13.88
N ASN A 131 -1.60 9.78 14.17
CA ASN A 131 -1.07 9.12 15.37
C ASN A 131 -1.48 7.65 15.55
N ARG A 132 -1.83 6.95 14.46
CA ARG A 132 -2.22 5.53 14.51
C ARG A 132 -1.04 4.55 14.42
N VAL A 133 0.18 5.07 14.32
CA VAL A 133 1.42 4.28 14.25
C VAL A 133 2.46 4.91 15.18
N GLU A 134 3.34 4.10 15.73
CA GLU A 134 4.50 4.59 16.48
C GLU A 134 5.66 4.92 15.52
N PRO A 135 6.45 5.96 15.80
CA PRO A 135 7.61 6.29 14.99
C PRO A 135 8.71 5.25 15.15
N ASP A 136 9.24 4.75 14.03
CA ASP A 136 10.43 3.91 14.05
C ASP A 136 11.68 4.75 14.35
N MET A 137 12.34 4.41 15.46
CA MET A 137 13.53 5.09 15.95
C MET A 137 14.82 4.43 15.49
N PHE A 138 14.76 3.21 14.94
CA PHE A 138 15.93 2.45 14.56
C PHE A 138 16.11 2.42 13.04
N PRO A 139 17.36 2.43 12.53
CA PRO A 139 17.62 2.43 11.08
C PRO A 139 17.47 1.02 10.50
N THR A 140 16.27 0.46 10.55
CA THR A 140 15.95 -0.86 10.00
C THR A 140 15.11 -0.76 8.73
N TYR A 141 15.30 -1.71 7.81
CA TYR A 141 14.52 -1.79 6.56
C TYR A 141 13.19 -2.53 6.73
N ILE A 142 13.06 -3.29 7.82
CA ILE A 142 11.92 -4.14 8.11
C ILE A 142 11.24 -3.64 9.37
N SER A 143 9.91 -3.65 9.40
CA SER A 143 9.15 -3.26 10.59
C SER A 143 9.16 -4.37 11.63
N GLU A 144 8.72 -4.05 12.85
CA GLU A 144 8.48 -5.01 13.95
C GLU A 144 7.55 -6.16 13.56
N ASN A 145 6.66 -5.94 12.58
CA ASN A 145 5.77 -6.99 12.08
C ASN A 145 6.48 -8.03 11.21
N HIS A 146 7.72 -7.77 10.79
CA HIS A 146 8.49 -8.71 9.99
C HIS A 146 8.94 -9.92 10.84
N PRO A 147 8.76 -11.18 10.39
CA PRO A 147 9.16 -12.39 11.13
C PRO A 147 10.66 -12.52 11.46
N ARG A 148 11.47 -11.59 10.98
CA ARG A 148 12.93 -11.52 11.17
C ARG A 148 13.37 -10.18 11.76
N PHE A 149 12.43 -9.40 12.30
CA PHE A 149 12.78 -8.19 13.01
C PHE A 149 13.70 -8.58 14.19
N PRO A 150 14.89 -7.96 14.29
CA PRO A 150 15.82 -8.32 15.34
C PRO A 150 15.27 -7.88 16.71
N PRO A 151 15.59 -8.61 17.79
CA PRO A 151 15.32 -8.16 19.15
C PRO A 151 15.93 -6.78 19.44
N GLU A 152 15.35 -6.04 20.39
CA GLU A 152 15.72 -4.65 20.70
C GLU A 152 17.20 -4.48 21.07
N ASP A 153 17.79 -5.45 21.79
CA ASP A 153 19.20 -5.46 22.19
C ASP A 153 20.18 -5.65 21.01
N MET A 154 19.67 -5.99 19.83
CA MET A 154 20.44 -6.10 18.58
C MET A 154 20.25 -4.90 17.65
N LEU A 155 19.38 -3.94 18.01
CA LEU A 155 19.14 -2.75 17.20
C LEU A 155 20.30 -1.75 17.36
N TYR A 156 20.60 -1.05 16.27
CA TYR A 156 21.69 -0.08 16.21
C TYR A 156 21.26 1.25 16.85
N GLU A 157 22.03 1.75 17.82
CA GLU A 157 21.89 3.08 18.45
C GLU A 157 22.57 4.22 17.65
#